data_AF-A0A2V8PEL9-F1
#
_entry.id   AF-A0A2V8PEL9-F1
#
_cell.length_a   1.000
_cell.length_b   1.000
_cell.length_c   1.000
_cell.angle_alpha   90.00
_cell.angle_beta   90.00
_cell.angle_gamma   90.00
#
_symmetry.space_group_name_H-M   'P 1'
#
loop_
_entity.id
_entity.type
_entity.pdbx_description
1 polymer ?
#
loop_
_entity_poly.entity_id
_entity_poly.type
_entity_poly.pdbx_seq_one_letter_code
_entity_poly.pdbx_strand_id
1 'polypeptide(L)' 'MTKKKYDFETLFKALADRTRLRLISLMGDSEVCVCFFVAILKTSQPKISRHLAYLRRA' A
#
# COMPACT_ATOMS: atom_id res chain seq x y z
N MET A 1 -17.25 -19.83 -1.69
CA MET A 1 -16.23 -18.88 -2.20
C MET A 1 -16.95 -17.71 -2.86
N THR A 2 -17.17 -16.62 -2.13
CA THR A 2 -17.75 -15.39 -2.67
C THR A 2 -16.71 -14.74 -3.59
N LYS A 3 -17.02 -14.62 -4.89
CA LYS A 3 -16.20 -13.85 -5.83
C LYS A 3 -16.22 -12.39 -5.39
N LYS A 4 -15.12 -11.89 -4.84
CA LYS A 4 -14.94 -10.46 -4.54
C LYS A 4 -15.03 -9.73 -5.88
N LYS A 5 -16.08 -8.92 -6.08
CA LYS A 5 -16.23 -8.09 -7.27
C LYS A 5 -15.14 -7.01 -7.18
N TYR A 6 -14.17 -7.04 -8.09
CA TYR A 6 -13.13 -6.02 -8.13
C TYR A 6 -13.75 -4.70 -8.55
N ASP A 7 -13.68 -3.70 -7.66
CA ASP A 7 -13.94 -2.32 -8.06
C ASP A 7 -12.67 -1.76 -8.69
N PHE A 8 -12.64 -1.78 -10.02
CA PHE A 8 -11.52 -1.26 -10.80
C PHE A 8 -11.22 0.20 -10.48
N GLU A 9 -12.24 1.01 -10.13
CA GLU A 9 -12.04 2.40 -9.77
C GLU A 9 -11.20 2.52 -8.48
N THR A 10 -11.58 1.80 -7.43
CA THR A 10 -10.82 1.78 -6.16
C THR A 10 -9.43 1.18 -6.36
N LEU A 11 -9.29 0.11 -7.15
CA LEU A 11 -7.99 -0.49 -7.46
C LEU A 11 -7.06 0.50 -8.16
N PHE A 12 -7.50 1.12 -9.25
CA PHE A 12 -6.67 2.07 -9.99
C PHE A 12 -6.37 3.32 -9.17
N LYS A 13 -7.32 3.82 -8.35
CA LYS A 13 -7.03 4.89 -7.38
C LYS A 13 -5.96 4.48 -6.38
N ALA A 14 -5.97 3.25 -5.89
CA ALA A 14 -4.94 2.74 -5.00
C ALA A 14 -3.57 2.62 -5.70
N LEU A 15 -3.53 2.26 -6.98
CA LEU A 15 -2.29 2.16 -7.76
C LEU A 15 -1.77 3.50 -8.31
N ALA A 16 -2.60 4.54 -8.37
CA ALA A 16 -2.23 5.85 -8.96
C ALA A 16 -1.29 6.72 -8.09
N ASP A 17 -0.88 6.27 -6.90
CA ASP A 17 0.00 7.04 -6.01
C ASP A 17 1.41 6.45 -5.95
N ARG A 18 2.39 7.30 -6.18
CA ARG A 18 3.80 6.93 -6.19
C ARG A 18 4.28 6.27 -4.89
N THR A 19 3.81 6.72 -3.73
CA THR A 19 4.21 6.14 -2.44
C THR A 19 3.65 4.74 -2.28
N ARG A 20 2.38 4.52 -2.69
CA ARG A 20 1.75 3.20 -2.67
C ARG A 20 2.44 2.20 -3.60
N LEU A 21 2.82 2.63 -4.80
CA LEU A 21 3.61 1.78 -5.71
C LEU A 21 4.99 1.42 -5.13
N ARG A 22 5.66 2.38 -4.48
CA ARG A 22 6.94 2.09 -3.79
C ARG A 22 6.74 1.11 -2.63
N LEU A 23 5.65 1.21 -1.87
CA LEU A 23 5.35 0.28 -0.78
C LEU A 23 5.16 -1.15 -1.31
N ILE A 24 4.41 -1.33 -2.39
CA ILE A 24 4.23 -2.64 -3.05
C ILE A 24 5.58 -3.18 -3.52
N SER A 25 6.39 -2.36 -4.21
CA SER A 25 7.70 -2.76 -4.72
C SER A 25 8.68 -3.14 -3.62
N LEU A 26 8.66 -2.46 -2.48
CA LEU A 26 9.54 -2.74 -1.34
C LEU A 26 9.10 -3.96 -0.53
N MET A 27 7.81 -4.28 -0.50
CA MET A 27 7.29 -5.51 0.13
C MET A 27 7.65 -6.73 -0.72
N GLY A 28 7.49 -6.62 -2.05
CA GLY A 28 7.61 -7.77 -2.94
C GLY A 28 6.69 -8.90 -2.47
N ASP A 29 7.27 -10.11 -2.34
CA ASP A 29 6.57 -11.31 -1.88
C ASP A 29 6.80 -11.61 -0.39
N SER A 30 7.30 -10.65 0.39
CA SER A 30 7.65 -10.84 1.80
C SER A 30 6.90 -9.88 2.72
N GLU A 31 6.70 -10.30 3.97
CA GLU A 31 6.19 -9.41 5.01
C GLU A 31 7.28 -8.42 5.46
N VAL A 32 6.91 -7.16 5.60
CA VAL A 32 7.85 -6.08 5.96
C VAL A 32 7.25 -5.21 7.06
N CYS A 33 8.06 -4.90 8.07
CA CYS A 33 7.64 -4.03 9.17
C CYS A 33 7.41 -2.59 8.69
N VAL A 34 6.41 -1.91 9.25
CA VAL A 34 6.12 -0.50 8.93
C VAL A 34 7.32 0.41 9.22
N CYS A 35 8.11 0.11 10.26
CA CYS A 35 9.31 0.87 10.62
C CYS A 35 10.36 0.88 9.49
N PHE A 36 10.45 -0.20 8.70
CA PHE A 36 11.33 -0.27 7.54
C PHE A 36 10.94 0.77 6.48
N PHE A 37 9.64 0.91 6.19
CA PHE A 37 9.16 1.91 5.23
C PHE A 37 9.41 3.34 5.72
N VAL A 38 9.26 3.60 7.01
CA VAL A 38 9.57 4.91 7.61
C VAL A 38 11.03 5.27 7.38
N ALA A 39 11.94 4.31 7.62
CA ALA A 39 13.38 4.50 7.41
C ALA A 39 13.75 4.71 5.93
N ILE A 40 13.23 3.87 5.02
CA ILE A 40 13.57 3.91 3.59
C ILE A 40 12.91 5.09 2.87
N LEU A 41 11.65 5.37 3.16
CA LEU A 41 10.86 6.41 2.49
C LEU A 41 11.02 7.79 3.13
N LYS A 42 11.73 7.90 4.25
CA LYS A 42 12.00 9.14 4.99
C LYS A 42 10.72 9.95 5.25
N THR A 43 9.68 9.27 5.73
CA THR A 43 8.37 9.87 6.01
C THR A 43 7.79 9.31 7.29
N SER A 44 6.84 10.02 7.90
CA SER A 44 6.24 9.62 9.17
C SER A 44 5.42 8.32 9.07
N GLN A 45 5.42 7.54 10.15
CA GLN A 45 4.64 6.31 10.29
C GLN A 45 3.13 6.52 10.03
N PRO A 46 2.45 7.57 10.55
CA PRO A 46 1.02 7.76 10.29
C PRO A 46 0.71 7.91 8.80
N LYS A 47 1.60 8.55 8.03
CA LYS A 47 1.45 8.68 6.58
C LYS A 47 1.59 7.32 5.90
N ILE A 48 2.60 6.52 6.27
CA ILE A 48 2.75 5.14 5.75
C ILE A 48 1.52 4.29 6.06
N SER A 49 1.07 4.26 7.32
CA SER A 49 -0.11 3.49 7.73
C SER A 49 -1.36 3.89 6.94
N ARG A 50 -1.53 5.19 6.66
CA ARG A 50 -2.62 5.67 5.80
C ARG A 50 -2.51 5.11 4.38
N HIS A 51 -1.33 5.16 3.76
CA HIS A 51 -1.13 4.58 2.43
C HIS A 51 -1.39 3.06 2.39
N LEU A 52 -0.95 2.32 3.40
CA LEU A 52 -1.24 0.88 3.56
C LEU A 52 -2.75 0.61 3.72
N ALA A 53 -3.46 1.44 4.50
CA ALA A 53 -4.91 1.32 4.65
C ALA A 53 -5.67 1.62 3.34
N TYR A 54 -5.13 2.48 2.47
CA TYR A 54 -5.68 2.66 1.11
C TYR A 54 -5.47 1.41 0.26
N LEU A 55 -4.27 0.83 0.26
CA LEU A 55 -3.99 -0.41 -0.46
C LEU A 55 -4.87 -1.58 0.01
N ARG A 56 -5.07 -1.72 1.33
CA ARG A 56 -5.92 -2.78 1.91
C ARG A 56 -7.40 -2.66 1.56
N ARG A 57 -7.89 -1.45 1.27
CA ARG A 57 -9.30 -1.19 0.97
C ARG A 57 -9.67 -1.42 -0.49
N ALA A 58 -8.68 -1.47 -1.39
CA ALA A 58 -8.88 -1.92 -2.77
C ALA A 58 -9.13 -3.42 -2.86
#